data_AF-N8YKX7-F1
#
_entry.id   AF-N8YKX7-F1
#
_cell.length_a   1.000
_cell.length_b   1.000
_cell.length_c   1.000
_cell.angle_alpha   90.00
_cell.angle_beta   90.00
_cell.angle_gamma   90.00
#
_symmetry.space_group_name_H-M   'P 1'
#
loop_
_entity.id
_entity.type
_entity.pdbx_description
1 polymer ?
#
loop_
_entity_poly.entity_id
_entity_poly.type
_entity_poly.pdbx_seq_one_letter_code
_entity_poly.pdbx_strand_id
1 'polypeptide(L)'
;MDLAYSVVNNDPNYTNGGYVTLTGVTTKLDSTGQLEAKDFDRKLISVATPSDGKVRIGIYFNQVAKQLGYIINGTNYGYLNINAENALSNIGFQAVSQPSPNTASKFLGKQVSIQMITDAPNIQFTYPTGSSDICGVGL
;
A
#
# COMPACT_ATOMS: atom_id res chain seq x y z
N MET A 1 5.35 -1.84 -6.18
CA MET A 1 4.41 -0.87 -5.55
C MET A 1 5.08 -0.40 -4.30
N ASP A 2 5.11 0.91 -4.08
CA ASP A 2 5.57 1.52 -2.84
C ASP A 2 4.38 1.97 -2.02
N LEU A 3 4.40 1.63 -0.73
CA LEU A 3 3.40 2.03 0.25
C LEU A 3 4.11 2.76 1.39
N ALA A 4 3.67 3.99 1.66
CA ALA A 4 4.23 4.78 2.75
C ALA A 4 3.11 5.42 3.58
N TYR A 5 3.28 5.40 4.89
CA TYR A 5 2.56 6.29 5.79
C TYR A 5 3.52 7.38 6.26
N SER A 6 3.10 8.63 6.13
CA SER A 6 3.87 9.81 6.50
C SER A 6 3.04 10.71 7.40
N VAL A 7 3.69 11.28 8.42
CA VAL A 7 3.12 12.39 9.18
C VAL A 7 3.80 13.65 8.69
N VAL A 8 3.03 14.53 8.07
CA VAL A 8 3.47 15.83 7.57
C VAL A 8 3.21 16.87 8.66
N ASN A 9 4.23 17.66 8.96
CA ASN A 9 4.14 18.77 9.91
C ASN A 9 5.05 19.91 9.47
N ASN A 10 4.46 21.09 9.27
CA ASN A 10 5.12 22.33 8.84
C ASN A 10 5.88 22.19 7.52
N ASP A 11 5.27 21.50 6.54
CA ASP A 11 5.79 21.43 5.18
C ASP A 11 5.15 22.54 4.31
N PRO A 12 5.92 23.26 3.48
CA PRO A 12 5.37 24.34 2.65
C PRO A 12 4.45 23.84 1.52
N ASN A 13 4.54 22.57 1.13
CA ASN A 13 3.79 21.99 0.00
C ASN A 13 2.57 21.18 0.44
N TYR A 14 2.46 20.85 1.73
CA TYR A 14 1.43 19.94 2.24
C TYR A 14 0.83 20.46 3.53
N THR A 15 -0.48 20.26 3.70
CA THR A 15 -1.15 20.54 4.96
C THR A 15 -0.67 19.58 6.05
N ASN A 16 -0.64 20.04 7.30
CA ASN A 16 -0.30 19.19 8.43
C ASN A 16 -1.31 18.04 8.56
N GLY A 17 -0.83 16.81 8.70
CA GLY A 17 -1.70 15.64 8.76
C GLY A 17 -0.99 14.32 8.52
N GLY A 18 -1.74 13.23 8.66
CA GLY A 18 -1.31 11.90 8.24
C GLY A 18 -1.63 11.68 6.77
N TYR A 19 -0.73 11.03 6.05
CA TYR A 19 -0.91 10.70 4.64
C TYR A 19 -0.50 9.27 4.37
N VAL A 20 -1.32 8.56 3.60
CA VAL A 20 -0.90 7.32 2.94
C VAL A 20 -0.57 7.66 1.49
N THR A 21 0.65 7.30 1.07
CA THR A 21 1.06 7.36 -0.32
C THR A 21 1.11 5.95 -0.88
N LEU A 22 0.43 5.72 -2.00
CA LEU A 22 0.55 4.50 -2.79
C LEU A 22 1.14 4.90 -4.14
N THR A 23 2.24 4.27 -4.53
CA THR A 23 2.82 4.42 -5.87
C THR A 23 2.87 3.05 -6.53
N GLY A 24 2.10 2.88 -7.59
CA GLY A 24 2.05 1.67 -8.37
C GLY A 24 2.75 1.86 -9.71
N VAL A 25 3.58 0.89 -10.09
CA VAL A 25 4.20 0.80 -11.40
C VAL A 25 4.00 -0.61 -11.90
N THR A 26 3.55 -0.76 -13.14
CA THR A 26 3.51 -2.04 -13.84
C THR A 26 4.55 -2.04 -14.95
N THR A 27 5.06 -3.21 -15.27
CA THR A 27 6.02 -3.41 -16.36
C THR A 27 5.48 -4.43 -17.34
N LYS A 28 5.99 -4.38 -18.56
CA LYS A 28 5.77 -5.37 -19.61
C LYS A 28 7.10 -5.67 -20.31
N LEU A 29 7.11 -6.69 -21.15
CA LEU A 29 8.26 -6.96 -22.02
C LEU A 29 8.07 -6.23 -23.34
N ASP A 30 9.12 -5.58 -23.84
CA ASP A 30 9.17 -5.04 -25.18
C ASP A 30 9.36 -6.14 -26.24
N SER A 31 9.43 -5.77 -27.52
CA SER A 31 9.63 -6.73 -28.63
C SER A 31 10.98 -7.45 -28.60
N THR A 32 11.93 -6.98 -27.79
CA THR A 32 13.27 -7.57 -27.60
C THR A 32 13.36 -8.42 -26.33
N GLY A 33 12.29 -8.48 -25.53
CA GLY A 33 12.25 -9.21 -24.27
C GLY A 33 12.85 -8.44 -23.09
N GLN A 34 13.04 -7.12 -23.20
CA GLN A 34 13.47 -6.28 -22.07
C GLN A 34 12.26 -5.73 -21.31
N LEU A 35 12.44 -5.51 -20.01
CA LEU A 35 11.40 -4.88 -19.18
C LEU A 35 11.29 -3.39 -19.48
N GLU A 36 10.08 -2.94 -19.77
CA GLU A 36 9.74 -1.53 -19.86
C GLU A 36 8.56 -1.19 -18.95
N ALA A 37 8.49 0.08 -18.51
CA ALA A 37 7.35 0.58 -17.74
C ALA A 37 6.10 0.61 -18.62
N LYS A 38 4.95 0.23 -18.06
CA LYS A 38 3.66 0.18 -18.74
C LYS A 38 2.73 1.26 -18.18
N ASP A 39 2.35 1.13 -16.91
CA ASP A 39 1.48 2.07 -16.23
C ASP A 39 2.13 2.62 -14.96
N PHE A 40 1.73 3.83 -14.60
CA PHE A 40 2.09 4.51 -13.36
C PHE A 40 0.86 5.17 -12.77
N ASP A 41 0.60 4.93 -11.48
CA ASP A 41 -0.42 5.68 -10.73
C ASP A 41 0.11 5.97 -9.33
N ARG A 42 -0.18 7.18 -8.85
CA ARG A 42 0.17 7.62 -7.50
C ARG A 42 -1.04 8.21 -6.82
N LYS A 43 -1.33 7.72 -5.62
CA LYS A 43 -2.36 8.25 -4.73
C LYS A 43 -1.72 8.84 -3.50
N LEU A 44 -2.17 10.03 -3.12
CA LEU A 44 -1.86 10.68 -1.85
C LEU A 44 -3.18 10.88 -1.11
N ILE A 45 -3.38 10.14 -0.03
CA ILE A 45 -4.66 10.09 0.68
C ILE A 45 -4.42 10.62 2.09
N SER A 46 -5.11 11.72 2.42
CA SER A 46 -5.14 12.24 3.78
C SER A 46 -5.87 11.26 4.70
N VAL A 47 -5.26 10.95 5.83
CA VAL A 47 -5.81 10.03 6.83
C VAL A 47 -5.65 10.61 8.23
N ALA A 48 -6.69 10.44 9.05
CA ALA A 48 -6.55 10.62 10.48
C ALA A 48 -5.79 9.43 11.06
N THR A 49 -4.80 9.70 11.92
CA THR A 49 -4.19 8.64 12.74
C THR A 49 -5.22 8.17 13.76
N PRO A 50 -5.58 6.87 13.78
CA PRO A 50 -6.52 6.36 14.77
C PRO A 50 -5.98 6.51 16.20
N SER A 51 -6.88 6.47 17.19
CA SER A 51 -6.51 6.62 18.62
C SER A 51 -5.58 5.52 19.13
N ASP A 52 -5.59 4.34 18.50
CA ASP A 52 -4.66 3.24 18.79
C ASP A 52 -3.27 3.43 18.15
N GLY A 53 -3.07 4.53 17.40
CA GLY A 53 -1.81 4.88 16.74
C GLY A 53 -1.51 4.05 15.49
N LYS A 54 -2.41 3.17 15.04
CA LYS A 54 -2.15 2.22 13.95
C LYS A 54 -2.92 2.61 12.69
N VAL A 55 -2.19 3.10 11.69
CA VAL A 55 -2.71 3.18 10.32
C VAL A 55 -2.64 1.79 9.71
N ARG A 56 -3.78 1.27 9.25
CA ARG A 56 -3.91 -0.06 8.67
C ARG A 56 -4.24 0.05 7.19
N ILE A 57 -3.53 -0.72 6.38
CA ILE A 57 -3.67 -0.68 4.92
C ILE A 57 -3.81 -2.13 4.44
N GLY A 58 -4.93 -2.40 3.77
CA GLY A 58 -5.19 -3.67 3.11
C GLY A 58 -4.89 -3.55 1.64
N ILE A 59 -4.21 -4.55 1.07
CA ILE A 59 -3.93 -4.65 -0.37
C ILE A 59 -4.54 -5.94 -0.88
N TYR A 60 -5.15 -5.90 -2.06
CA TYR A 60 -5.68 -7.09 -2.73
C TYR A 60 -5.43 -7.00 -4.24
N PHE A 61 -5.31 -8.15 -4.89
CA PHE A 61 -5.10 -8.21 -6.34
C PHE A 61 -6.21 -9.02 -6.99
N ASN A 62 -6.91 -8.42 -7.95
CA ASN A 62 -7.86 -9.12 -8.78
C ASN A 62 -7.10 -9.91 -9.86
N GLN A 63 -6.99 -11.22 -9.69
CA GLN A 63 -6.25 -12.10 -10.60
C GLN A 63 -6.81 -12.14 -12.03
N VAL A 64 -8.12 -11.89 -12.20
CA VAL A 64 -8.79 -11.92 -13.51
C VAL A 64 -8.58 -10.60 -14.27
N ALA A 65 -8.91 -9.48 -13.63
CA ALA A 65 -8.80 -8.16 -14.23
C ALA A 65 -7.36 -7.60 -14.18
N LYS A 66 -6.47 -8.25 -13.42
CA LYS A 66 -5.07 -7.88 -13.21
C LYS A 66 -4.90 -6.51 -12.54
N GLN A 67 -5.78 -6.21 -11.58
CA GLN A 67 -5.88 -4.89 -10.93
C GLN A 67 -5.47 -4.96 -9.46
N LEU A 68 -4.79 -3.92 -9.00
CA LEU A 68 -4.37 -3.77 -7.60
C LEU A 68 -5.34 -2.87 -6.85
N GLY A 69 -6.02 -3.43 -5.86
CA GLY A 69 -6.96 -2.73 -4.99
C GLY A 69 -6.41 -2.46 -3.60
N TYR A 70 -6.96 -1.45 -2.93
CA TYR A 70 -6.48 -1.02 -1.63
C TYR A 70 -7.58 -0.50 -0.71
N ILE A 71 -7.38 -0.76 0.58
CA ILE A 71 -8.26 -0.40 1.70
C ILE A 71 -7.43 0.37 2.71
N ILE A 72 -7.94 1.49 3.22
CA ILE A 72 -7.23 2.29 4.23
C ILE A 72 -8.17 2.52 5.40
N ASN A 73 -7.75 2.09 6.59
CA ASN A 73 -8.55 2.16 7.83
C ASN A 73 -10.00 1.65 7.64
N GLY A 74 -10.17 0.57 6.87
CA GLY A 74 -11.48 -0.05 6.60
C GLY A 74 -12.25 0.53 5.41
N THR A 75 -11.88 1.71 4.90
CA THR A 75 -12.50 2.28 3.69
C THR A 75 -11.87 1.67 2.44
N ASN A 76 -12.67 1.03 1.60
CA ASN A 76 -12.23 0.51 0.31
C ASN A 76 -12.23 1.62 -0.76
N TYR A 77 -11.08 1.86 -1.38
CA TYR A 77 -10.89 2.91 -2.39
C TYR A 77 -10.94 2.37 -3.83
N GLY A 78 -11.20 1.09 -4.01
CA GLY A 78 -11.18 0.43 -5.30
C GLY A 78 -9.75 0.17 -5.77
N TYR A 79 -9.53 0.35 -7.07
CA TYR A 79 -8.29 -0.03 -7.74
C TYR A 79 -7.41 1.18 -8.07
N LEU A 80 -6.10 0.99 -8.03
CA LEU A 80 -5.18 1.89 -8.72
C LEU A 80 -5.46 1.87 -10.22
N ASN A 81 -5.17 2.98 -10.90
CA ASN A 81 -5.29 3.09 -12.35
C ASN A 81 -4.08 2.49 -13.07
N ILE A 82 -3.78 1.22 -12.75
CA ILE A 82 -2.72 0.40 -13.36
C ILE A 82 -3.23 -1.01 -13.55
N ASN A 83 -2.78 -1.69 -14.60
CA ASN A 83 -3.08 -3.09 -14.82
C ASN A 83 -1.81 -3.89 -15.07
N ALA A 84 -1.59 -4.92 -14.25
CA ALA A 84 -0.45 -5.81 -14.47
C ALA A 84 -0.58 -6.49 -15.84
N GLU A 85 0.55 -6.79 -16.46
CA GLU A 85 0.57 -7.49 -17.75
C GLU A 85 -0.02 -8.89 -17.62
N ASN A 86 0.29 -9.57 -16.51
CA ASN A 86 -0.12 -10.93 -16.21
C ASN A 86 -0.76 -11.04 -14.82
N ALA A 87 -1.46 -12.14 -14.59
CA ALA A 87 -1.84 -12.55 -13.24
C ALA A 87 -0.58 -12.76 -12.38
N LEU A 88 -0.69 -12.54 -11.06
CA LEU A 88 0.45 -12.69 -10.16
C LEU A 88 0.67 -14.18 -9.87
N SER A 89 1.85 -14.68 -10.21
CA SER A 89 2.32 -16.01 -9.81
C SER A 89 3.12 -15.99 -8.51
N ASN A 90 3.76 -14.87 -8.20
CA ASN A 90 4.61 -14.68 -7.03
C ASN A 90 4.39 -13.27 -6.46
N ILE A 91 4.61 -13.13 -5.15
CA ILE A 91 4.63 -11.85 -4.46
C ILE A 91 5.81 -11.78 -3.50
N GLY A 92 6.45 -10.63 -3.43
CA GLY A 92 7.54 -10.35 -2.51
C GLY A 92 7.28 -9.03 -1.80
N PHE A 93 7.79 -8.91 -0.58
CA PHE A 93 7.60 -7.73 0.24
C PHE A 93 8.90 -7.25 0.84
N GLN A 94 9.02 -5.92 0.95
CA GLN A 94 10.09 -5.27 1.68
C GLN A 94 9.46 -4.20 2.58
N ALA A 95 9.81 -4.21 3.86
CA ALA A 95 9.41 -3.19 4.81
C ALA A 95 10.64 -2.38 5.21
N VAL A 96 10.58 -1.07 5.00
CA VAL A 96 11.65 -0.14 5.34
C VAL A 96 11.06 0.99 6.18
N SER A 97 11.71 1.31 7.29
CA SER A 97 11.45 2.55 8.04
C SER A 97 12.57 3.53 7.75
N GLN A 98 12.24 4.66 7.10
CA GLN A 98 13.21 5.71 6.84
C GLN A 98 12.91 6.94 7.70
N PRO A 99 13.72 7.22 8.74
CA PRO A 99 13.64 8.52 9.39
C PRO A 99 14.15 9.58 8.42
N SER A 100 13.29 10.49 7.98
CA SER A 100 13.75 11.72 7.35
C SER A 100 14.48 12.56 8.40
N PRO A 101 15.64 13.19 8.10
CA PRO A 101 16.41 14.00 9.05
C PRO A 101 15.66 15.32 9.34
N ASN A 102 14.57 15.21 10.09
CA ASN A 102 13.80 16.33 10.57
C ASN A 102 13.93 16.38 12.09
N THR A 103 14.66 17.39 12.58
CA THR A 103 14.91 17.62 14.01
C THR A 103 13.62 17.93 14.79
N ALA A 104 12.52 18.26 14.11
CA ALA A 104 11.18 18.44 14.67
C ALA A 104 10.25 17.24 14.43
N SER A 105 10.78 16.07 14.03
CA SER A 105 9.98 14.87 13.82
C SER A 105 9.30 14.41 15.12
N LYS A 106 7.99 14.13 15.05
CA LYS A 106 7.22 13.57 16.17
C LYS A 106 7.60 12.11 16.52
N PHE A 107 8.42 11.47 15.68
CA PHE A 107 8.89 10.10 15.89
C PHE A 107 10.21 10.02 16.66
N LEU A 108 10.85 11.14 17.00
CA LEU A 108 12.07 11.13 17.81
C LEU A 108 11.81 10.49 19.18
N GLY A 109 12.64 9.49 19.52
CA GLY A 109 12.52 8.72 20.76
C GLY A 109 11.28 7.82 20.82
N LYS A 110 10.58 7.57 19.70
CA LYS A 110 9.43 6.67 19.62
C LYS A 110 9.81 5.38 18.90
N GLN A 111 9.19 4.27 19.31
CA GLN A 111 9.25 3.03 18.57
C GLN A 111 8.28 3.12 17.38
N VAL A 112 8.78 2.85 16.19
CA VAL A 112 7.98 2.67 14.98
C VAL A 112 8.14 1.23 14.54
N SER A 113 7.03 0.55 14.31
CA SER A 113 7.01 -0.84 13.86
C SER A 113 6.13 -0.98 12.63
N ILE A 114 6.53 -1.86 11.71
CA ILE A 114 5.72 -2.27 10.58
C ILE A 114 5.35 -3.74 10.83
N GLN A 115 4.07 -4.05 10.72
CA GLN A 115 3.56 -5.42 10.81
C GLN A 115 2.89 -5.80 9.50
N MET A 116 3.26 -6.96 8.98
CA MET A 116 2.60 -7.58 7.83
C MET A 116 1.67 -8.68 8.33
N ILE A 117 0.45 -8.71 7.80
CA ILE A 117 -0.54 -9.72 8.12
C ILE A 117 -0.94 -10.40 6.81
N THR A 118 -0.67 -11.70 6.72
CA THR A 118 -0.95 -12.51 5.54
C THR A 118 -1.88 -13.67 5.84
N ASP A 119 -2.17 -13.97 7.10
CA ASP A 119 -3.00 -15.10 7.49
C ASP A 119 -4.46 -14.65 7.63
N ALA A 120 -5.38 -15.34 6.94
CA ALA A 120 -6.80 -15.01 6.93
C ALA A 120 -7.43 -14.72 8.31
N PRO A 121 -7.18 -15.51 9.38
CA PRO A 121 -7.78 -15.25 10.70
C PRO A 121 -7.42 -13.90 11.32
N ASN A 122 -6.32 -13.29 10.88
CA ASN A 122 -5.81 -12.04 11.42
C ASN A 122 -6.14 -10.83 10.53
N ILE A 123 -6.69 -11.06 9.33
CA ILE A 123 -7.09 -10.00 8.40
C ILE A 123 -8.40 -9.38 8.89
N GLN A 124 -8.40 -8.05 9.07
CA GLN A 124 -9.46 -7.34 9.82
C GLN A 124 -10.48 -6.60 8.94
N PHE A 125 -10.16 -6.39 7.65
CA PHE A 125 -11.02 -5.62 6.75
C PHE A 125 -11.94 -6.54 5.95
N THR A 126 -13.02 -5.97 5.42
CA THR A 126 -13.87 -6.65 4.43
C THR A 126 -13.26 -6.50 3.05
N TYR A 127 -12.93 -7.63 2.42
CA TYR A 127 -12.40 -7.69 1.07
C TYR A 127 -13.52 -8.05 0.07
N PRO A 128 -13.33 -7.81 -1.25
CA PRO A 128 -14.30 -8.23 -2.26
C PRO A 128 -14.62 -9.73 -2.16
N THR A 129 -15.86 -10.10 -2.46
CA THR A 129 -16.33 -11.50 -2.43
C THR A 129 -15.41 -12.41 -3.25
N GLY A 130 -15.07 -13.58 -2.68
CA GLY A 130 -14.18 -14.55 -3.31
C GLY A 130 -12.69 -14.26 -3.11
N SER A 131 -12.35 -13.27 -2.28
CA SER A 131 -10.96 -13.06 -1.85
C SER A 131 -10.47 -14.21 -0.98
N SER A 132 -9.18 -14.49 -1.09
CA SER A 132 -8.46 -15.39 -0.20
C SER A 132 -7.15 -14.75 0.23
N ASP A 133 -6.58 -15.25 1.32
CA ASP A 133 -5.22 -14.95 1.69
C ASP A 133 -4.19 -15.58 0.73
N ILE A 134 -2.89 -15.37 1.00
CA ILE A 134 -1.80 -15.86 0.13
C ILE A 134 -1.68 -17.39 0.10
N CYS A 135 -2.32 -18.08 1.05
CA CYS A 135 -2.36 -19.54 1.16
C CYS A 135 -3.65 -20.12 0.55
N GLY A 136 -4.57 -19.28 0.07
CA GLY A 136 -5.84 -19.70 -0.51
C GLY A 136 -6.97 -19.89 0.50
N VAL A 137 -6.81 -19.44 1.75
CA VAL A 137 -7.88 -19.46 2.76
C VAL A 137 -8.81 -18.27 2.52
N GLY A 138 -10.11 -18.50 2.43
CA GLY A 138 -11.11 -17.45 2.15
C GLY A 138 -11.17 -16.36 3.22
N LEU A 139 -11.47 -15.12 2.78
CA LEU A 139 -11.64 -13.91 3.61
C LEU A 139 -13.11 -13.47 3.67
#